data_AF-A0A381VDR4-F1
#
_entry.id   AF-A0A381VDR4-F1
#
_cell.length_a   1.000
_cell.length_b   1.000
_cell.length_c   1.000
_cell.angle_alpha   90.00
_cell.angle_beta   90.00
_cell.angle_gamma   90.00
#
_symmetry.space_group_name_H-M   'P 1'
#
loop_
_entity.id
_entity.type
_entity.pdbx_description
1 polymer ?
#
loop_
_entity_poly.entity_id
_entity_poly.type
_entity_poly.pdbx_seq_one_letter_code
_entity_poly.pdbx_strand_id
1 'polypeptide(L)'
;MNRRDFLYGLNASLGSVAFTSMLAQSARAASRKQPHFPLAKAKHCIFLYMEGGPSHIDTFDPKAKLEGLHLKEFNRSGEEQSAMSSGKRYYVKSPFEFHKAGQSGADMNRLWKNLAEVADDLCFYRGL
;
A
#
# COMPACT_ATOMS: atom_id res chain seq x y z
N MET A 1 -22.75 -4.61 51.96
CA MET A 1 -21.75 -4.22 50.94
C MET A 1 -20.65 -3.44 51.63
N ASN A 2 -19.45 -4.02 51.77
CA ASN A 2 -18.35 -3.37 52.52
C ASN A 2 -17.64 -2.35 51.62
N ARG A 3 -17.04 -1.29 52.18
CA ARG A 3 -16.33 -0.24 51.42
C ARG A 3 -15.23 -0.81 50.52
N ARG A 4 -14.63 -1.93 50.94
CA ARG A 4 -13.63 -2.67 50.17
C ARG A 4 -14.22 -3.30 48.91
N ASP A 5 -15.37 -3.95 49.01
CA ASP A 5 -16.05 -4.58 47.86
C ASP A 5 -16.50 -3.54 46.84
N PHE A 6 -16.95 -2.36 47.31
CA PHE A 6 -17.30 -1.24 46.46
C PHE A 6 -16.10 -0.73 45.65
N LEU A 7 -14.94 -0.54 46.29
CA LEU A 7 -13.73 -0.09 45.61
C LEU A 7 -13.18 -1.12 44.61
N TYR A 8 -13.26 -2.41 44.93
CA TYR A 8 -12.87 -3.48 43.98
C TYR A 8 -13.81 -3.57 42.77
N GLY A 9 -15.12 -3.37 42.96
CA GLY A 9 -16.09 -3.34 41.86
C GLY A 9 -15.94 -2.11 40.95
N LEU A 10 -15.56 -0.95 41.50
CA LEU A 10 -15.44 0.32 40.76
C LEU A 10 -14.16 0.40 39.92
N ASN A 11 -13.06 -0.21 40.38
CA ASN A 11 -11.81 -0.25 39.62
C ASN A 11 -11.93 -1.09 38.33
N ALA A 12 -12.73 -2.16 38.34
CA ALA A 12 -12.95 -3.02 37.18
C ALA A 12 -13.76 -2.31 36.07
N SER A 13 -14.69 -1.42 36.43
CA SER A 13 -15.54 -0.70 35.49
C SER A 13 -14.91 0.59 34.96
N LEU A 14 -14.21 1.36 35.82
CA LEU A 14 -13.57 2.60 35.38
C LEU A 14 -12.38 2.33 34.45
N GLY A 15 -11.59 1.29 34.74
CA GLY A 15 -10.45 0.90 33.91
C GLY A 15 -10.87 0.42 32.50
N SER A 16 -11.96 -0.33 32.40
CA SER A 16 -12.48 -0.79 31.10
C SER A 16 -13.07 0.35 30.27
N VAL A 17 -13.73 1.32 30.90
CA VAL A 17 -14.19 2.55 30.22
C VAL A 17 -13.01 3.40 29.73
N ALA A 18 -11.98 3.58 30.57
CA ALA A 18 -10.77 4.32 30.18
C ALA A 18 -10.03 3.65 29.01
N PHE A 19 -9.87 2.32 29.06
CA PHE A 19 -9.24 1.55 28.00
C PHE A 19 -10.02 1.62 26.68
N THR A 20 -11.35 1.50 26.73
CA THR A 20 -12.22 1.64 25.56
C THR A 20 -12.13 3.05 24.96
N SER A 21 -12.04 4.08 25.80
CA SER A 21 -11.84 5.47 25.36
C SER A 21 -10.50 5.66 24.62
N MET A 22 -9.40 5.12 25.16
CA MET A 22 -8.08 5.19 24.51
C MET A 22 -8.04 4.42 23.18
N LEU A 23 -8.67 3.25 23.10
CA LEU A 23 -8.80 2.49 21.86
C LEU A 23 -9.64 3.25 20.81
N ALA A 24 -10.75 3.88 21.22
CA ALA A 24 -11.58 4.69 20.33
C ALA A 24 -10.83 5.92 19.80
N GLN A 25 -10.00 6.56 20.64
CA GLN A 25 -9.14 7.68 20.22
C GLN A 25 -8.07 7.23 19.22
N SER A 26 -7.44 6.07 19.46
CA SER A 26 -6.45 5.47 18.57
C SER A 26 -7.07 5.05 17.23
N ALA A 27 -8.27 4.48 17.24
CA ALA A 27 -9.03 4.15 16.03
C ALA A 27 -9.44 5.40 15.23
N ARG A 28 -9.74 6.52 15.89
CA ARG A 28 -9.98 7.82 15.23
C ARG A 28 -8.72 8.39 14.58
N ALA A 29 -7.55 8.19 15.18
CA ALA A 29 -6.27 8.56 14.56
C ALA A 29 -5.95 7.72 13.31
N ALA A 30 -6.52 6.52 13.21
CA ALA A 30 -6.48 5.68 12.00
C ALA A 30 -7.55 6.06 10.95
N SER A 31 -8.45 7.01 11.25
CA SER A 31 -9.40 7.51 10.25
C SER A 31 -8.69 8.41 9.24
N ARG A 32 -9.00 8.21 7.96
CA ARG A 32 -8.46 8.93 6.79
C ARG A 32 -8.05 10.36 7.15
N LYS A 33 -6.74 10.63 7.11
CA LYS A 33 -6.20 11.99 7.23
C LYS A 33 -7.04 12.90 6.36
N GLN A 34 -7.61 13.94 6.97
CA GLN A 34 -8.30 14.99 6.22
C GLN A 34 -7.36 15.46 5.11
N PRO A 35 -7.78 15.45 3.84
CA PRO A 35 -6.93 15.95 2.77
C PRO A 35 -6.52 17.38 3.11
N HIS A 36 -5.27 17.74 2.79
CA HIS A 36 -4.72 19.09 3.06
C HIS A 36 -5.66 20.21 2.57
N PHE A 37 -6.44 19.94 1.51
CA PHE A 37 -7.43 20.86 0.98
C PHE A 37 -8.80 20.16 0.81
N PRO A 38 -9.70 20.23 1.81
CA PRO A 38 -10.96 19.48 1.80
C PRO A 38 -11.96 19.91 0.73
N LEU A 39 -11.82 21.14 0.20
CA LEU A 39 -12.70 21.71 -0.82
C LEU A 39 -11.99 21.95 -2.16
N ALA A 40 -10.73 21.52 -2.32
CA ALA A 40 -10.01 21.71 -3.57
C ALA A 40 -10.60 20.82 -4.67
N LYS A 41 -11.06 21.45 -5.75
CA LYS A 41 -11.44 20.77 -7.00
C LYS A 41 -10.31 20.94 -8.00
N ALA A 42 -9.77 19.83 -8.53
CA ALA A 42 -8.84 19.88 -9.65
C ALA A 42 -9.58 20.40 -10.89
N LYS A 43 -9.23 21.59 -11.38
CA LYS A 43 -9.88 22.23 -12.55
C LYS A 43 -9.29 21.76 -13.88
N HIS A 44 -8.01 21.39 -13.89
CA HIS A 44 -7.27 20.95 -15.08
C HIS A 44 -6.32 19.82 -14.70
N CYS A 45 -6.23 18.79 -15.54
CA CYS A 45 -5.29 17.68 -15.41
C CYS A 45 -4.55 17.52 -16.74
N ILE A 46 -3.21 17.66 -16.73
CA ILE A 46 -2.38 17.33 -17.89
C ILE A 46 -1.89 15.90 -17.68
N PHE A 47 -2.43 14.97 -18.45
CA PHE A 47 -2.03 13.58 -18.44
C PHE A 47 -1.16 13.27 -19.65
N LEU A 48 0.09 12.91 -19.41
CA LEU A 48 1.04 12.52 -20.45
C LEU A 48 1.27 11.01 -20.34
N TYR A 49 0.82 10.27 -21.36
CA TYR A 49 1.11 8.84 -21.49
C TYR A 49 2.32 8.66 -22.41
N MET A 50 3.44 8.24 -21.83
CA MET A 50 4.65 7.90 -22.58
C MET A 50 4.74 6.37 -22.64
N GLU A 51 4.48 5.82 -23.83
CA GLU A 51 4.63 4.38 -24.07
C GLU A 51 6.12 3.98 -24.00
N GLY A 52 6.40 2.79 -23.49
CA GLY A 52 7.77 2.25 -23.40
C GLY A 52 8.43 2.41 -22.03
N GLY A 53 7.71 2.94 -21.04
CA GLY A 53 8.18 2.93 -19.65
C GLY A 53 8.33 1.50 -19.10
N PRO A 54 9.31 1.27 -18.19
CA PRO A 54 9.47 -0.02 -17.53
C PRO A 54 8.24 -0.36 -16.67
N SER A 55 7.95 -1.64 -16.53
CA SER A 55 6.81 -2.11 -15.72
C SER A 55 7.00 -1.75 -14.24
N HIS A 56 5.90 -1.50 -13.53
CA HIS A 56 5.96 -1.20 -12.09
C HIS A 56 6.54 -2.39 -11.28
N ILE A 57 6.25 -3.63 -11.70
CA ILE A 57 6.78 -4.84 -11.06
C ILE A 57 8.29 -5.01 -11.26
N ASP A 58 8.86 -4.32 -12.26
CA ASP A 58 10.28 -4.34 -12.60
C ASP A 58 11.03 -3.13 -12.01
N THR A 59 10.35 -2.20 -11.35
CA THR A 59 10.94 -0.94 -10.88
C THR A 59 10.89 -0.79 -9.36
N PHE A 60 9.68 -0.61 -8.79
CA PHE A 60 9.51 -0.18 -7.39
C PHE A 60 8.51 -1.04 -6.59
N ASP A 61 7.93 -2.07 -7.19
CA ASP A 61 6.86 -2.87 -6.57
C ASP A 61 6.96 -4.36 -6.92
N PRO A 62 8.02 -5.05 -6.41
CA PRO A 62 8.21 -6.47 -6.67
C PRO A 62 7.03 -7.29 -6.13
N LYS A 63 6.46 -8.13 -6.99
CA LYS A 63 5.33 -9.01 -6.63
C LYS A 63 5.83 -10.42 -6.35
N ALA A 64 6.21 -10.70 -5.10
CA ALA A 64 6.75 -12.01 -4.69
C ALA A 64 5.87 -13.21 -5.11
N LYS A 65 4.54 -13.05 -5.12
CA LYS A 65 3.59 -14.08 -5.57
C LYS A 65 3.84 -14.52 -7.03
N LEU A 66 4.38 -13.65 -7.88
CA LEU A 66 4.68 -13.97 -9.28
C LEU A 66 5.80 -14.99 -9.42
N GLU A 67 6.68 -15.13 -8.44
CA GLU A 67 7.73 -16.16 -8.48
C GLU A 67 7.13 -17.57 -8.56
N GLY A 68 6.17 -17.86 -7.68
CA GLY A 68 5.47 -19.16 -7.66
C GLY A 68 4.41 -19.31 -8.75
N LEU A 69 4.06 -18.24 -9.45
CA LEU A 69 3.12 -18.26 -10.58
C LEU A 69 3.82 -18.21 -11.93
N HIS A 70 5.13 -18.01 -11.98
CA HIS A 70 5.84 -17.79 -13.22
C HIS A 70 5.59 -18.91 -14.23
N LEU A 71 5.23 -18.53 -15.46
CA LEU A 71 4.87 -19.41 -16.58
C LEU A 71 3.61 -20.27 -16.35
N LYS A 72 2.83 -20.01 -15.29
CA LYS A 72 1.49 -20.59 -15.17
C LYS A 72 0.52 -19.89 -16.11
N GLU A 73 -0.24 -20.69 -16.85
CA GLU A 73 -1.25 -20.22 -17.77
C GLU A 73 -2.48 -19.70 -17.01
N PHE A 74 -3.07 -18.63 -17.51
CA PHE A 74 -4.39 -18.17 -17.11
C PHE A 74 -5.15 -17.64 -18.33
N ASN A 75 -6.48 -17.66 -18.25
CA ASN A 75 -7.33 -17.04 -19.27
C ASN A 75 -7.78 -15.67 -18.79
N ARG A 76 -7.50 -14.64 -19.60
CA ARG A 76 -7.96 -13.28 -19.35
C ARG A 76 -9.19 -13.00 -20.22
N SER A 77 -10.31 -12.72 -19.57
CA SER A 77 -11.59 -12.41 -20.21
C SER A 77 -12.34 -11.35 -19.40
N GLY A 78 -13.11 -10.50 -20.09
CA GLY A 78 -13.97 -9.48 -19.48
C GLY A 78 -14.18 -8.31 -20.43
N GLU A 79 -15.32 -7.62 -20.31
CA GLU A 79 -15.67 -6.48 -21.18
C GLU A 79 -14.68 -5.32 -21.06
N GLU A 80 -14.04 -5.18 -19.90
CA GLU A 80 -13.01 -4.18 -19.59
C GLU A 80 -11.61 -4.52 -20.14
N GLN A 81 -11.45 -5.66 -20.83
CA GLN A 81 -10.15 -6.12 -21.32
C GLN A 81 -10.04 -5.89 -22.83
N SER A 82 -8.96 -5.24 -23.27
CA SER A 82 -8.71 -5.07 -24.71
C SER A 82 -8.61 -6.43 -25.40
N ALA A 83 -9.12 -6.52 -26.64
CA ALA A 83 -9.03 -7.74 -27.44
C ALA A 83 -7.59 -8.24 -27.59
N MET A 84 -6.63 -7.29 -27.71
CA MET A 84 -5.20 -7.57 -27.77
C MET A 84 -4.63 -8.22 -26.51
N SER A 85 -5.31 -8.09 -25.37
CA SER A 85 -4.87 -8.58 -24.07
C SER A 85 -5.72 -9.72 -23.50
N SER A 86 -6.68 -10.21 -24.29
CA SER A 86 -7.58 -11.30 -23.93
C SER A 86 -7.03 -12.66 -24.38
N GLY A 87 -7.57 -13.74 -23.80
CA GLY A 87 -7.21 -15.12 -24.11
C GLY A 87 -6.14 -15.71 -23.19
N LYS A 88 -5.44 -16.73 -23.69
CA LYS A 88 -4.41 -17.47 -22.94
C LYS A 88 -3.17 -16.60 -22.72
N ARG A 89 -2.78 -16.47 -21.46
CA ARG A 89 -1.66 -15.66 -20.99
C ARG A 89 -0.87 -16.40 -19.92
N TYR A 90 0.34 -15.92 -19.65
CA TYR A 90 1.21 -16.46 -18.61
C TYR A 90 1.52 -15.38 -17.59
N TYR A 91 1.62 -15.76 -16.32
CA TYR A 91 2.23 -14.89 -15.32
C TYR A 91 3.74 -14.82 -15.57
N VAL A 92 4.28 -13.61 -15.63
CA VAL A 92 5.71 -13.36 -15.82
C VAL A 92 6.24 -12.68 -14.56
N LYS A 93 7.22 -13.29 -13.90
CA LYS A 93 7.92 -12.65 -12.79
C LYS A 93 8.89 -11.61 -13.32
N SER A 94 9.25 -10.64 -12.47
CA SER A 94 10.38 -9.78 -12.79
C SER A 94 11.66 -10.60 -12.89
N PRO A 95 12.51 -10.38 -13.92
CA PRO A 95 13.82 -11.01 -14.02
C PRO A 95 14.87 -10.32 -13.12
N PHE A 96 14.53 -9.18 -12.54
CA PHE A 96 15.47 -8.34 -11.81
C PHE A 96 15.51 -8.65 -10.32
N GLU A 97 16.65 -8.36 -9.72
CA GLU A 97 16.83 -8.41 -8.28
C GLU A 97 16.46 -7.08 -7.64
N PHE A 98 15.92 -7.17 -6.43
CA PHE A 98 15.49 -6.01 -5.65
C PHE A 98 16.31 -5.89 -4.38
N HIS A 99 16.38 -4.67 -3.86
CA HIS A 99 16.97 -4.36 -2.57
C HIS A 99 16.15 -3.28 -1.87
N LYS A 100 16.34 -3.17 -0.56
CA LYS A 100 15.78 -2.10 0.26
C LYS A 100 16.70 -0.89 0.17
N ALA A 101 16.18 0.22 -0.33
CA ALA A 101 16.92 1.47 -0.52
C ALA A 101 16.42 2.56 0.44
N GLY A 102 17.32 3.48 0.78
CA GLY A 102 17.04 4.57 1.72
C GLY A 102 16.74 4.10 3.15
N GLN A 103 16.41 5.07 4.00
CA GLN A 103 15.93 4.85 5.36
C GLN A 103 14.50 4.33 5.39
N SER A 104 13.70 4.69 4.38
CA SER A 104 12.33 4.20 4.20
C SER A 104 12.25 2.70 3.90
N GLY A 105 13.36 2.09 3.45
CA GLY A 105 13.36 0.68 3.03
C GLY A 105 12.48 0.45 1.80
N ALA A 106 12.48 1.39 0.85
CA ALA A 106 11.75 1.24 -0.39
C ALA A 106 12.29 0.06 -1.20
N ASP A 107 11.40 -0.74 -1.79
CA ASP A 107 11.83 -1.79 -2.73
C ASP A 107 12.24 -1.15 -4.05
N MET A 108 13.50 -1.32 -4.44
CA MET A 108 14.01 -0.80 -5.70
C MET A 108 14.78 -1.88 -6.45
N ASN A 109 14.59 -1.94 -7.76
CA ASN A 109 15.40 -2.75 -8.66
C ASN A 109 16.89 -2.37 -8.48
N ARG A 110 17.78 -3.35 -8.35
CA ARG A 110 19.23 -3.16 -8.19
C ARG A 110 19.90 -2.42 -9.35
N LEU A 111 19.26 -2.35 -10.51
CA LEU A 111 19.75 -1.57 -11.65
C LEU A 111 19.70 -0.04 -11.40
N TRP A 112 18.89 0.41 -10.45
CA TRP A 112 18.77 1.83 -10.07
C TRP A 112 19.94 2.31 -9.21
N LYS A 113 21.14 2.36 -9.78
CA LYS A 113 22.36 2.76 -9.04
C LYS A 113 22.26 4.17 -8.44
N ASN A 114 21.96 5.15 -9.27
CA ASN A 114 21.93 6.56 -8.85
C ASN A 114 20.58 6.94 -8.25
N LEU A 115 19.48 6.35 -8.75
CA LEU A 115 18.13 6.68 -8.27
C LEU A 115 17.90 6.16 -6.84
N ALA A 116 18.57 5.06 -6.45
CA ALA A 116 18.50 4.56 -5.08
C ALA A 116 19.13 5.51 -4.05
N GLU A 117 20.03 6.42 -4.45
CA GLU A 117 20.66 7.39 -3.56
C GLU A 117 19.67 8.44 -3.04
N VAL A 118 18.60 8.69 -3.79
CA VAL A 118 17.55 9.67 -3.45
C VAL A 118 16.23 8.97 -3.13
N ALA A 119 16.26 7.68 -2.74
CA ALA A 119 15.06 6.88 -2.51
C ALA A 119 14.07 7.52 -1.52
N ASP A 120 14.59 8.20 -0.49
CA ASP A 120 13.77 8.83 0.55
C ASP A 120 13.15 10.17 0.10
N ASP A 121 13.64 10.77 -0.99
CA ASP A 121 13.06 11.96 -1.61
C ASP A 121 11.96 11.61 -2.63
N LEU A 122 11.83 10.33 -2.98
CA LEU A 122 10.82 9.84 -3.92
C LEU A 122 9.49 9.55 -3.22
N CYS A 123 8.39 9.93 -3.87
CA CYS A 123 7.05 9.53 -3.46
C CYS A 123 6.63 8.25 -4.20
N PHE A 124 6.53 7.13 -3.48
CA PHE A 124 6.02 5.88 -4.02
C PHE A 124 4.50 5.80 -3.84
N TYR A 125 3.75 5.96 -4.94
CA TYR A 125 2.31 5.77 -4.93
C TYR A 125 1.94 4.34 -5.32
N ARG A 126 1.35 3.60 -4.39
CA ARG A 126 0.79 2.25 -4.60
C ARG A 126 -0.73 2.31 -4.41
N GLY A 127 -1.44 2.69 -5.47
CA GLY A 127 -2.90 2.73 -5.49
C GLY A 127 -3.54 1.33 -5.49
N LEU A 128 -4.79 1.26 -5.02
CA LEU A 128 -5.65 0.08 -5.09
C LEU A 128 -6.36 -0.02 -6.44
#